data_AF-A0A3D3DP00-F1
#
_entry.id   AF-A0A3D3DP00-F1
#
_cell.length_a   1.000
_cell.length_b   1.000
_cell.length_c   1.000
_cell.angle_alpha   90.00
_cell.angle_beta   90.00
_cell.angle_gamma   90.00
#
_symmetry.space_group_name_H-M   'P 1'
#
loop_
_entity.id
_entity.type
_entity.pdbx_description
1 polymer ?
#
loop_
_entity_poly.entity_id
_entity_poly.type
_entity_poly.pdbx_seq_one_letter_code
_entity_poly.pdbx_strand_id
1 'polypeptide(L)'
;MVFQEPMTSLNPVRSIGSQIIESIEQNLNLTRVQAQSRALDLLKEVGVADPERRLKQYPHHFSGGMRQRVMIAIALAADPKL
;
A
#
# COMPACT_ATOMS: atom_id res chain seq x y z
N MET A 1 -12.76 -8.20 5.85
CA MET A 1 -13.22 -8.86 4.60
C MET A 1 -12.01 -8.92 3.67
N VAL A 2 -11.53 -10.12 3.32
CA VAL A 2 -10.35 -10.30 2.44
C VAL A 2 -10.78 -10.07 1.00
N PHE A 3 -10.17 -9.12 0.30
CA PHE A 3 -10.45 -8.85 -1.11
C PHE A 3 -10.07 -10.07 -1.96
N GLN A 4 -11.06 -10.67 -2.63
CA GLN A 4 -10.90 -11.95 -3.34
C GLN A 4 -10.32 -11.84 -4.76
N GLU A 5 -9.93 -10.66 -5.24
CA GLU A 5 -9.25 -10.52 -6.53
C GLU A 5 -8.12 -9.45 -6.49
N PRO A 6 -6.84 -9.87 -6.37
CA PRO A 6 -5.70 -8.94 -6.28
C PRO A 6 -5.52 -8.06 -7.53
N MET A 7 -6.08 -8.48 -8.67
CA MET A 7 -5.93 -7.82 -9.96
C MET A 7 -6.87 -6.61 -10.14
N THR A 8 -7.99 -6.58 -9.42
CA THR A 8 -8.99 -5.49 -9.43
C THR A 8 -8.92 -4.59 -8.19
N SER A 9 -8.16 -4.97 -7.17
CA SER A 9 -8.11 -4.26 -5.88
C SER A 9 -7.25 -2.98 -5.90
N LEU A 10 -6.27 -2.89 -6.80
CA LEU A 10 -5.46 -1.67 -6.97
C LEU A 10 -6.02 -0.84 -8.13
N ASN A 11 -6.22 0.45 -7.88
CA ASN A 11 -6.62 1.40 -8.91
C ASN A 11 -5.44 1.65 -9.87
N PRO A 12 -5.58 1.32 -11.18
CA PRO A 12 -4.47 1.33 -12.14
C PRO A 12 -3.96 2.73 -12.50
N VAL A 13 -4.77 3.78 -12.28
CA VAL A 13 -4.43 5.18 -12.58
C VAL A 13 -3.89 5.94 -11.37
N ARG A 14 -3.75 5.26 -10.22
CA ARG A 14 -3.22 5.84 -8.98
C ARG A 14 -1.89 5.20 -8.61
N SER A 15 -0.98 5.99 -8.05
CA SER A 15 0.30 5.45 -7.60
C SER A 15 0.09 4.52 -6.40
N ILE A 16 1.01 3.57 -6.22
CA ILE A 16 1.05 2.64 -5.06
C ILE A 16 1.02 3.43 -3.76
N GLY A 17 1.84 4.48 -3.65
CA GLY A 17 1.90 5.29 -2.44
C GLY A 17 0.61 6.04 -2.16
N SER A 18 -0.06 6.57 -3.18
CA SER A 18 -1.32 7.29 -2.97
C SER A 18 -2.43 6.39 -2.41
N GLN A 19 -2.42 5.11 -2.76
CA GLN A 19 -3.43 4.14 -2.31
C GLN A 19 -3.12 3.64 -0.90
N ILE A 20 -1.85 3.40 -0.57
CA ILE A 20 -1.44 3.04 0.79
C ILE A 20 -1.67 4.22 1.75
N ILE A 21 -1.26 5.44 1.36
CA ILE A 21 -1.41 6.65 2.19
C ILE A 21 -2.88 6.95 2.46
N GLU A 22 -3.75 6.85 1.44
CA GLU A 22 -5.19 7.04 1.65
C GLU A 22 -5.75 6.03 2.66
N SER A 23 -5.36 4.76 2.56
CA SER A 23 -5.79 3.75 3.52
C SER A 23 -5.30 4.08 4.94
N ILE A 24 -4.08 4.59 5.10
CA ILE A 24 -3.56 5.06 6.39
C ILE A 24 -4.37 6.26 6.90
N GLU A 25 -4.57 7.30 6.08
CA GLU A 25 -5.31 8.51 6.46
C GLU A 25 -6.77 8.21 6.84
N GLN A 26 -7.38 7.18 6.26
CA GLN A 26 -8.75 6.76 6.56
C GLN A 26 -8.89 5.97 7.86
N ASN A 27 -7.87 5.22 8.27
CA ASN A 27 -7.94 4.31 9.42
C ASN A 27 -7.14 4.79 10.63
N LEU A 28 -6.16 5.67 10.41
CA LEU A 28 -5.26 6.18 11.44
C LEU A 28 -5.32 7.70 11.47
N ASN A 29 -5.33 8.28 12.66
CA ASN A 29 -5.36 9.73 12.88
C ASN A 29 -3.96 10.36 12.69
N LEU A 30 -3.33 10.11 11.54
CA LEU A 30 -1.98 10.54 11.21
C LEU A 30 -2.00 11.71 10.23
N THR A 31 -1.02 12.61 10.37
CA THR A 31 -0.76 13.63 9.35
C THR A 31 -0.24 12.99 8.07
N ARG A 32 -0.38 13.69 6.93
CA ARG A 32 0.14 13.22 5.64
C ARG A 32 1.62 12.83 5.65
N VAL A 33 2.46 13.58 6.37
CA VAL A 33 3.90 13.30 6.52
C VAL A 33 4.12 11.98 7.27
N GLN A 34 3.38 11.77 8.37
CA GLN A 34 3.43 10.52 9.13
C GLN A 34 2.88 9.34 8.31
N ALA A 35 1.80 9.53 7.55
CA ALA A 35 1.25 8.52 6.67
C ALA A 35 2.23 8.11 5.57
N GLN A 36 2.98 9.06 5.00
CA GLN A 36 4.02 8.77 4.02
C GLN A 36 5.17 7.96 4.63
N SER A 37 5.61 8.29 5.86
CA SER A 37 6.61 7.49 6.57
C SER A 37 6.11 6.06 6.82
N ARG A 38 4.86 5.92 7.31
CA ARG A 38 4.26 4.61 7.58
C ARG A 38 4.09 3.79 6.29
N ALA A 39 3.76 4.42 5.17
CA ALA A 39 3.68 3.74 3.87
C ALA A 39 5.05 3.19 3.41
N LEU A 40 6.15 3.92 3.65
CA LEU A 40 7.49 3.40 3.40
C LEU A 40 7.78 2.18 4.24
N ASP A 41 7.44 2.23 5.53
CA ASP A 41 7.71 1.13 6.46
C ASP A 41 6.88 -0.12 6.13
N LEU A 42 5.61 0.06 5.77
CA LEU A 42 4.75 -1.04 5.33
C LEU A 42 5.29 -1.73 4.07
N LEU A 43 5.80 -0.96 3.09
CA LEU A 43 6.43 -1.54 1.90
C LEU A 43 7.69 -2.35 2.27
N LYS A 44 8.50 -1.88 3.21
CA LYS A 44 9.66 -2.64 3.72
C LYS A 44 9.22 -3.93 4.42
N GLU A 45 8.19 -3.86 5.26
CA GLU A 45 7.65 -4.99 6.02
C GLU A 45 7.16 -6.13 5.11
N VAL A 46 6.49 -5.79 4.01
CA VAL A 46 6.07 -6.78 3.00
C VAL A 46 7.17 -7.14 1.99
N GLY A 47 8.41 -6.70 2.23
CA GLY A 47 9.59 -7.03 1.45
C GLY A 47 9.61 -6.43 0.03
N VAL A 48 9.02 -5.25 -0.16
CA VAL A 48 9.15 -4.46 -1.39
C VAL A 48 10.41 -3.59 -1.31
N ALA A 49 11.41 -3.91 -2.11
CA ALA A 49 12.66 -3.16 -2.21
C ALA A 49 12.44 -1.76 -2.83
N ASP A 50 13.33 -0.82 -2.49
CA ASP A 50 13.31 0.58 -2.93
C ASP A 50 11.97 1.31 -2.68
N PRO A 51 11.42 1.27 -1.45
CA PRO A 51 10.06 1.74 -1.15
C PRO A 51 9.82 3.18 -1.61
N GLU A 52 10.80 4.06 -1.49
CA GLU A 52 10.73 5.47 -1.93
C GLU A 52 10.45 5.62 -3.43
N ARG A 53 11.10 4.79 -4.25
CA ARG A 53 10.85 4.72 -5.69
C ARG A 53 9.51 4.06 -5.96
N ARG A 54 9.21 2.97 -5.25
CA ARG A 54 8.01 2.14 -5.44
C ARG A 54 6.71 2.89 -5.11
N LEU A 55 6.70 3.79 -4.12
CA LEU A 55 5.54 4.63 -3.81
C LEU A 55 5.11 5.50 -5.00
N LYS A 56 6.04 5.90 -5.87
CA LYS A 56 5.76 6.74 -7.04
C LYS A 56 5.32 5.95 -8.27
N GLN A 57 5.41 4.62 -8.23
CA GLN A 57 5.03 3.75 -9.34
C GLN A 57 3.54 3.42 -9.32
N TYR A 58 3.05 2.84 -10.42
CA TYR A 58 1.67 2.43 -10.62
C TYR A 58 1.55 0.90 -10.62
N PRO A 59 0.35 0.33 -10.44
CA PRO A 59 0.15 -1.12 -10.38
C PRO A 59 0.68 -1.89 -11.59
N HIS A 60 0.62 -1.30 -12.79
CA HIS A 60 1.13 -1.93 -14.02
C HIS A 60 2.67 -2.01 -14.09
N HIS A 61 3.39 -1.31 -13.21
CA HIS A 61 4.83 -1.45 -13.06
C HIS A 61 5.24 -2.62 -12.16
N PHE A 62 4.27 -3.30 -11.53
CA PHE A 62 4.50 -4.34 -10.53
C PHE A 62 4.16 -5.73 -11.09
N SER A 63 5.01 -6.72 -10.78
CA SER A 63 4.67 -8.12 -11.01
C SER A 63 3.43 -8.53 -10.19
N GLY A 64 2.80 -9.65 -10.52
CA GLY A 64 1.65 -10.15 -9.75
C GLY A 64 1.97 -10.33 -8.26
N GLY A 65 3.12 -10.94 -7.94
CA GLY A 65 3.56 -11.11 -6.55
C GLY A 65 3.85 -9.78 -5.83
N MET A 66 4.37 -8.77 -6.54
CA MET A 66 4.55 -7.45 -5.96
C MET A 66 3.21 -6.74 -5.70
N ARG A 67 2.23 -6.88 -6.59
CA ARG A 67 0.87 -6.36 -6.37
C ARG A 67 0.21 -7.02 -5.15
N GLN A 68 0.39 -8.33 -4.98
CA GLN A 68 -0.08 -9.03 -3.78
C GLN A 68 0.57 -8.49 -2.50
N ARG A 69 1.88 -8.24 -2.50
CA ARG A 69 2.58 -7.63 -1.35
C ARG A 69 2.04 -6.24 -1.02
N VAL A 70 1.77 -5.41 -2.03
CA VAL A 70 1.12 -4.10 -1.82
C VAL A 70 -0.27 -4.25 -1.21
N MET A 71 -1.07 -5.20 -1.68
CA MET A 71 -2.40 -5.46 -1.11
C MET A 71 -2.32 -5.88 0.36
N ILE A 72 -1.32 -6.68 0.73
CA ILE A 72 -1.04 -7.02 2.13
C ILE A 72 -0.67 -5.75 2.92
N ALA A 73 0.19 -4.89 2.38
CA ALA A 73 0.56 -3.62 3.02
C ALA A 73 -0.67 -2.72 3.27
N ILE A 74 -1.60 -2.62 2.31
CA ILE A 74 -2.85 -1.87 2.47
C ILE A 74 -3.73 -2.51 3.55
N ALA A 75 -3.83 -3.85 3.59
CA ALA A 75 -4.59 -4.53 4.64
C ALA A 75 -3.98 -4.31 6.04
N LEU A 76 -2.65 -4.29 6.16
CA LEU A 76 -1.94 -3.96 7.40
C LEU A 76 -2.06 -2.48 7.78
N ALA A 77 -2.21 -1.58 6.81
CA ALA A 77 -2.45 -0.16 7.05
C ALA A 77 -3.81 0.11 7.70
N ALA A 78 -4.80 -0.75 7.47
CA ALA A 78 -6.14 -0.62 8.02
C ALA A 78 -6.25 -0.99 9.51
N ASP A 79 -5.12 -1.27 10.18
CA ASP A 79 -5.02 -1.68 11.59
C ASP A 79 -6.16 -2.63 11.99
N PRO A 80 -6.27 -3.82 11.36
CA PRO A 80 -7.26 -4.78 11.77
C PRO A 80 -6.95 -5.13 13.22
N LYS A 81 -7.75 -4.63 14.16
CA LYS A 81 -7.78 -5.13 15.53
C LYS A 81 -7.90 -6.65 15.45
N LEU A 82 -6.78 -7.32 15.70
CA LEU A 82 -6.71 -8.77 15.92
C LEU A 82 -7.17 -9.07 17.33
#